data_AF-R5AX44-F1
#
_entry.id   AF-R5AX44-F1
#
_cell.length_a   1.000
_cell.length_b   1.000
_cell.length_c   1.000
_cell.angle_alpha   90.00
_cell.angle_beta   90.00
_cell.angle_gamma   90.00
#
_symmetry.space_group_name_H-M   'P 1'
#
loop_
_entity.id
_entity.type
_entity.pdbx_description
1 polymer ?
#
loop_
_entity_poly.entity_id
_entity_poly.type
_entity_poly.pdbx_seq_one_letter_code
_entity_poly.pdbx_strand_id
1 'polypeptide(L)'
;MKPIYRYFTLIFAVMMGACSSGSSIEDDLRAAEMALANGDMRAAESATQHVVGSENFSGLTSKQLARLSLIYIQMADSLDRETNVGQAANCYRRAYEADRDSAADFFSTLESDQIPYAMLLRALSQPRDSVWSGENDIFPLDSLVVDSIN
;
A
#
# COMPACT_ATOMS: atom_id res chain seq x y z
N MET A 1 58.88 18.43 -6.57
CA MET A 1 57.49 18.60 -6.12
C MET A 1 56.64 19.02 -7.31
N LYS A 2 55.80 18.11 -7.79
CA LYS A 2 54.87 18.17 -8.93
C LYS A 2 53.71 17.23 -8.53
N PRO A 3 52.53 17.24 -9.17
CA PRO A 3 51.77 18.35 -9.76
C PRO A 3 50.24 18.18 -9.44
N ILE A 4 49.36 18.89 -10.16
CA ILE A 4 47.93 18.53 -10.38
C ILE A 4 46.95 18.92 -9.26
N TYR A 5 46.46 20.17 -9.30
CA TYR A 5 45.09 20.47 -8.88
C TYR A 5 44.16 20.20 -10.07
N ARG A 6 43.81 18.92 -10.25
CA ARG A 6 42.45 18.40 -10.04
C ARG A 6 41.37 19.30 -10.63
N TYR A 7 41.19 19.15 -11.95
CA TYR A 7 39.89 19.23 -12.57
C TYR A 7 38.91 18.39 -11.74
N PHE A 8 38.10 19.04 -10.92
CA PHE A 8 36.91 18.44 -10.34
C PHE A 8 35.70 19.18 -10.88
N THR A 9 35.56 19.06 -12.20
CA THR A 9 34.32 19.33 -12.93
C THR A 9 33.31 18.29 -12.47
N LEU A 10 32.68 18.50 -11.31
CA LEU A 10 31.54 17.70 -10.89
C LEU A 10 30.30 18.30 -11.55
N ILE A 11 30.02 17.73 -12.72
CA ILE A 11 28.77 17.86 -13.46
C ILE A 11 27.64 17.46 -12.51
N PHE A 12 26.97 18.44 -11.92
CA PHE A 12 25.65 18.24 -11.34
C PHE A 12 24.67 18.33 -12.52
N ALA A 13 24.60 17.24 -13.28
CA ALA A 13 23.54 17.02 -14.23
C ALA A 13 22.24 16.83 -13.44
N VAL A 14 21.56 17.95 -13.17
CA VAL A 14 20.12 17.92 -12.93
C VAL A 14 19.51 17.41 -14.21
N MET A 15 19.34 16.10 -14.30
CA MET A 15 18.40 15.48 -15.20
C MET A 15 17.02 15.89 -14.69
N MET A 16 16.60 17.10 -15.07
CA MET A 16 15.17 17.39 -15.22
C MET A 16 14.69 16.40 -16.27
N GLY A 17 14.27 15.22 -15.80
CA GLY A 17 13.35 14.39 -16.54
C GLY A 17 12.15 15.25 -16.82
N ALA A 18 12.07 15.78 -18.04
CA ALA A 18 10.83 16.20 -18.63
C ALA A 18 9.95 14.93 -18.69
N CYS A 19 9.28 14.64 -17.58
CA CYS A 19 8.26 13.62 -17.52
C CYS A 19 7.07 14.19 -18.28
N SER A 20 6.95 13.78 -19.54
CA SER A 20 5.83 14.13 -20.40
C SER A 20 4.55 13.64 -19.74
N SER A 21 3.71 14.60 -19.39
CA SER A 21 2.33 14.54 -18.91
C SER A 21 1.57 13.25 -19.23
N GLY A 22 1.72 12.29 -18.31
CA GLY A 22 0.93 11.07 -18.21
C GLY A 22 1.38 10.36 -16.94
N SER A 23 0.89 10.81 -15.77
CA SER A 23 1.20 10.11 -14.52
C SER A 23 0.69 8.67 -14.65
N SER A 24 1.59 7.72 -14.47
CA SER A 24 1.17 6.32 -14.46
C SER A 24 0.51 6.02 -13.11
N ILE A 25 -0.41 5.05 -13.10
CA ILE A 25 -1.00 4.55 -11.85
C ILE A 25 0.09 4.14 -10.85
N GLU A 26 1.21 3.63 -11.35
CA GLU A 26 2.33 3.21 -10.53
C GLU A 26 3.03 4.39 -9.83
N ASP A 27 3.13 5.53 -10.53
CA ASP A 27 3.66 6.76 -9.97
C ASP A 27 2.72 7.35 -8.91
N ASP A 28 1.41 7.33 -9.18
CA ASP A 28 0.39 7.81 -8.23
C ASP A 28 0.36 6.96 -6.95
N LEU A 29 0.48 5.62 -7.07
CA LEU A 29 0.57 4.73 -5.91
C LEU A 29 1.83 4.98 -5.09
N ARG A 30 2.98 5.13 -5.75
CA ARG A 30 4.24 5.45 -5.06
C ARG A 30 4.16 6.82 -4.38
N ALA A 31 3.54 7.81 -5.03
CA ALA A 31 3.35 9.13 -4.45
C ALA A 31 2.47 9.07 -3.19
N ALA A 32 1.39 8.28 -3.23
CA ALA A 32 0.52 8.08 -2.08
C ALA A 32 1.26 7.39 -0.91
N GLU A 33 2.04 6.34 -1.17
CA GLU A 33 2.83 5.64 -0.14
C GLU A 33 3.89 6.54 0.48
N MET A 34 4.60 7.33 -0.34
CA MET A 34 5.55 8.31 0.17
C MET A 34 4.88 9.38 1.04
N ALA A 35 3.68 9.84 0.65
CA ALA A 35 2.92 10.79 1.44
C ALA A 35 2.50 10.21 2.79
N LEU A 36 2.06 8.95 2.84
CA LEU A 36 1.76 8.23 4.08
C LEU A 36 2.99 8.10 4.98
N ALA A 37 4.13 7.70 4.42
CA ALA A 37 5.39 7.60 5.15
C ALA A 37 5.84 8.95 5.75
N ASN A 38 5.50 10.06 5.10
CA ASN A 38 5.75 11.42 5.57
C ASN A 38 4.66 11.95 6.53
N GLY A 39 3.59 11.20 6.77
CA GLY A 39 2.43 11.63 7.58
C GLY A 39 1.52 12.65 6.90
N ASP A 40 1.67 12.89 5.59
CA ASP A 40 0.83 13.79 4.81
C ASP A 40 -0.36 13.05 4.19
N MET A 41 -1.38 12.84 5.00
CA MET A 41 -2.59 12.11 4.61
C MET A 41 -3.37 12.80 3.49
N ARG A 42 -3.30 14.13 3.38
CA ARG A 42 -3.99 14.89 2.33
C ARG A 42 -3.28 14.74 0.98
N ALA A 43 -1.96 14.72 0.98
CA ALA A 43 -1.20 14.41 -0.23
C ALA A 43 -1.45 12.97 -0.68
N ALA A 44 -1.57 12.02 0.26
CA ALA A 44 -1.96 10.64 -0.05
C ALA A 44 -3.35 10.57 -0.68
N GLU A 45 -4.34 11.26 -0.11
CA GLU A 45 -5.69 11.32 -0.65
C GLU A 45 -5.70 11.86 -2.08
N SER A 46 -5.04 13.00 -2.32
CA SER A 46 -4.95 13.61 -3.65
C SER A 46 -4.33 12.67 -4.69
N ALA A 47 -3.31 11.90 -4.32
CA ALA A 47 -2.69 10.93 -5.22
C ALA A 47 -3.64 9.77 -5.56
N THR A 48 -4.39 9.27 -4.59
CA THR A 48 -5.37 8.19 -4.84
C THR A 48 -6.59 8.63 -5.66
N GLN A 49 -6.98 9.91 -5.59
CA GLN A 49 -8.09 10.45 -6.39
C GLN A 49 -7.83 10.33 -7.89
N HIS A 50 -6.58 10.50 -8.34
CA HIS A 50 -6.21 10.29 -9.74
C HIS A 50 -6.36 8.83 -10.17
N VAL A 51 -6.10 7.88 -9.27
CA VAL A 51 -6.23 6.44 -9.55
C VAL A 51 -7.70 6.05 -9.74
N VAL A 52 -8.59 6.47 -8.84
CA VAL A 52 -10.03 6.17 -8.91
C VAL A 52 -10.73 6.94 -10.04
N GLY A 53 -10.30 8.17 -10.32
CA GLY A 53 -10.84 8.98 -11.41
C GLY A 53 -10.42 8.54 -12.81
N SER A 54 -9.43 7.64 -12.92
CA SER A 54 -8.98 7.11 -14.20
C SER A 54 -9.89 6.00 -14.72
N GLU A 55 -10.11 5.93 -16.04
CA GLU A 55 -10.83 4.82 -16.71
C GLU A 55 -10.18 3.44 -16.43
N ASN A 56 -8.97 3.44 -15.88
CA ASN A 56 -8.16 2.26 -15.58
C ASN A 56 -8.41 1.65 -14.20
N PHE A 57 -9.26 2.25 -13.35
CA PHE A 57 -9.55 1.68 -12.02
C PHE A 57 -10.11 0.24 -12.09
N SER A 58 -10.80 -0.09 -13.18
CA SER A 58 -11.30 -1.45 -13.46
C SER A 58 -10.20 -2.42 -13.93
N GLY A 59 -9.10 -1.91 -14.50
CA GLY A 59 -7.99 -2.69 -15.05
C GLY A 59 -6.78 -2.83 -14.13
N LEU A 60 -6.89 -2.42 -12.86
CA LEU A 60 -5.80 -2.52 -11.89
C LEU A 60 -5.42 -3.98 -11.62
N THR A 61 -4.12 -4.21 -11.47
CA THR A 61 -3.59 -5.53 -11.08
C THR A 61 -3.90 -5.83 -9.62
N SER A 62 -3.88 -7.12 -9.24
CA SER A 62 -4.06 -7.56 -7.85
C SER A 62 -3.12 -6.84 -6.88
N LYS A 63 -1.84 -6.68 -7.24
CA LYS A 63 -0.86 -5.95 -6.40
C LYS A 63 -1.19 -4.47 -6.25
N GLN A 64 -1.65 -3.80 -7.30
CA GLN A 64 -2.04 -2.39 -7.24
C GLN A 64 -3.29 -2.19 -6.37
N LEU A 65 -4.28 -3.09 -6.49
CA LEU A 65 -5.47 -3.08 -5.64
C LEU A 65 -5.12 -3.37 -4.16
N ALA A 66 -4.19 -4.30 -3.91
CA ALA A 66 -3.74 -4.60 -2.56
C ALA A 66 -3.02 -3.38 -1.92
N ARG A 67 -2.16 -2.70 -2.67
CA ARG A 67 -1.52 -1.45 -2.21
C ARG A 67 -2.53 -0.34 -1.92
N LEU A 68 -3.51 -0.13 -2.80
CA LEU A 68 -4.61 0.82 -2.56
C LEU A 68 -5.39 0.50 -1.29
N SER A 69 -5.64 -0.79 -1.01
CA SER A 69 -6.36 -1.17 0.20
C SER A 69 -5.62 -0.75 1.48
N LEU A 70 -4.28 -0.87 1.50
CA LEU A 70 -3.46 -0.39 2.62
C LEU A 70 -3.43 1.13 2.71
N ILE A 71 -3.31 1.80 1.57
CA ILE A 71 -3.30 3.27 1.54
C ILE A 71 -4.60 3.82 2.13
N TYR A 72 -5.75 3.33 1.67
CA TYR A 72 -7.04 3.78 2.16
C TYR A 72 -7.26 3.48 3.64
N ILE A 73 -6.92 2.27 4.12
CA ILE A 73 -7.15 1.94 5.52
C ILE A 73 -6.24 2.74 6.46
N GLN A 74 -5.01 3.07 6.05
CA GLN A 74 -4.13 3.95 6.82
C GLN A 74 -4.64 5.40 6.83
N MET A 75 -5.17 5.89 5.70
CA MET A 75 -5.80 7.22 5.68
C MET A 75 -7.05 7.30 6.56
N ALA A 76 -7.76 6.20 6.78
CA ALA A 76 -8.98 6.15 7.60
C ALA A 76 -8.76 6.50 9.08
N ASP A 77 -7.51 6.54 9.55
CA ASP A 77 -7.19 7.00 10.90
C ASP A 77 -7.13 8.52 11.03
N SER A 78 -6.97 9.24 9.92
CA SER A 78 -6.80 10.70 9.90
C SER A 78 -7.84 11.46 9.08
N LEU A 79 -8.44 10.80 8.09
CA LEU A 79 -9.43 11.36 7.18
C LEU A 79 -10.80 10.70 7.36
N ASP A 80 -11.76 10.95 6.46
CA ASP A 80 -13.10 10.36 6.52
C ASP A 80 -13.03 8.84 6.62
N ARG A 81 -13.24 8.33 7.83
CA ARG A 81 -13.05 6.93 8.17
C ARG A 81 -14.02 6.04 7.40
N GLU A 82 -15.29 6.41 7.32
CA GLU A 82 -16.31 5.54 6.71
C GLU A 82 -16.04 5.35 5.21
N THR A 83 -15.77 6.45 4.53
CA THR A 83 -15.43 6.44 3.09
C THR A 83 -14.15 5.63 2.84
N ASN A 84 -13.08 5.91 3.58
CA ASN A 84 -11.79 5.26 3.38
C ASN A 84 -11.82 3.77 3.74
N VAL A 85 -12.47 3.38 4.84
CA VAL A 85 -12.66 1.96 5.22
C VAL A 85 -13.43 1.20 4.13
N GLY A 86 -14.49 1.80 3.59
CA GLY A 86 -15.28 1.21 2.50
C GLY A 86 -14.46 1.00 1.22
N GLN A 87 -13.67 2.01 0.82
CA GLN A 87 -12.78 1.91 -0.35
C GLN A 87 -11.69 0.87 -0.12
N ALA A 88 -11.12 0.83 1.08
CA ALA A 88 -10.07 -0.12 1.44
C ALA A 88 -10.57 -1.56 1.33
N ALA A 89 -11.71 -1.87 1.94
CA ALA A 89 -12.34 -3.19 1.88
C ALA A 89 -12.73 -3.58 0.44
N ASN A 90 -13.20 -2.62 -0.37
CA ASN A 90 -13.51 -2.87 -1.77
C ASN A 90 -12.25 -3.24 -2.58
N CYS A 91 -11.17 -2.47 -2.43
CA CYS A 91 -9.90 -2.74 -3.11
C CYS A 91 -9.31 -4.09 -2.68
N TYR A 92 -9.38 -4.41 -1.38
CA TYR A 92 -8.94 -5.69 -0.84
C TYR A 92 -9.68 -6.86 -1.49
N ARG A 93 -11.02 -6.82 -1.51
CA ARG A 93 -11.83 -7.87 -2.16
C ARG A 93 -11.47 -8.01 -3.63
N ARG A 94 -11.36 -6.89 -4.35
CA ARG A 94 -11.02 -6.89 -5.78
C ARG A 94 -9.61 -7.42 -6.05
N ALA A 95 -8.65 -7.21 -5.15
CA ALA A 95 -7.31 -7.79 -5.27
C ALA A 95 -7.39 -9.33 -5.30
N TYR A 96 -8.15 -9.92 -4.36
CA TYR A 96 -8.36 -11.37 -4.29
C TYR A 96 -9.23 -11.92 -5.44
N GLU A 97 -10.13 -11.11 -6.00
CA GLU A 97 -10.91 -11.47 -7.21
C GLU A 97 -10.04 -11.42 -8.48
N ALA A 98 -9.10 -10.48 -8.57
CA ALA A 98 -8.22 -10.34 -9.71
C ALA A 98 -7.16 -11.45 -9.76
N ASP A 99 -6.48 -11.70 -8.64
CA ASP A 99 -5.54 -12.82 -8.47
C ASP A 99 -5.32 -13.07 -6.97
N ARG A 100 -5.81 -14.23 -6.50
CA ARG A 100 -5.74 -14.65 -5.11
C ARG A 100 -4.31 -14.92 -4.65
N ASP A 101 -3.49 -15.57 -5.47
CA ASP A 101 -2.14 -15.96 -5.09
C ASP A 101 -1.24 -14.73 -5.01
N SER A 102 -1.36 -13.82 -5.98
CA SER A 102 -0.66 -12.53 -5.94
C SER A 102 -1.08 -11.65 -4.77
N ALA A 103 -2.36 -11.66 -4.39
CA ALA A 103 -2.84 -10.92 -3.23
C ALA A 103 -2.31 -11.53 -1.92
N ALA A 104 -2.38 -12.86 -1.78
CA ALA A 104 -1.86 -13.56 -0.61
C ALA A 104 -0.35 -13.37 -0.44
N ASP A 105 0.41 -13.47 -1.54
CA ASP A 105 1.85 -13.17 -1.57
C ASP A 105 2.12 -11.75 -1.06
N PHE A 106 1.43 -10.74 -1.60
CA PHE A 106 1.57 -9.36 -1.15
C PHE A 106 1.31 -9.20 0.35
N PHE A 107 0.16 -9.66 0.86
CA PHE A 107 -0.18 -9.51 2.28
C PHE A 107 0.72 -10.33 3.22
N SER A 108 1.40 -11.36 2.72
CA SER A 108 2.39 -12.12 3.50
C SER A 108 3.73 -11.39 3.68
N THR A 109 4.00 -10.37 2.85
CA THR A 109 5.25 -9.61 2.87
C THR A 109 5.19 -8.32 3.68
N LEU A 110 4.06 -8.05 4.35
CA LEU A 110 3.86 -6.82 5.10
C LEU A 110 4.77 -6.71 6.31
N GLU A 111 5.18 -5.47 6.59
CA GLU A 111 5.88 -5.12 7.82
C GLU A 111 4.97 -5.27 9.05
N SER A 112 5.57 -5.43 10.24
CA SER A 112 4.83 -5.75 11.47
C SER A 112 3.80 -4.69 11.86
N ASP A 113 4.03 -3.43 11.50
CA ASP A 113 3.13 -2.30 11.73
C ASP A 113 1.92 -2.31 10.76
N GLN A 114 2.03 -3.00 9.62
CA GLN A 114 0.99 -3.10 8.61
C GLN A 114 0.07 -4.31 8.80
N ILE A 115 0.50 -5.32 9.58
CA ILE A 115 -0.28 -6.53 9.88
C ILE A 115 -1.68 -6.22 10.45
N PRO A 116 -1.85 -5.30 11.43
CA PRO A 116 -3.16 -4.98 11.98
C PRO A 116 -4.15 -4.46 10.92
N TYR A 117 -3.67 -3.68 9.96
CA TYR A 117 -4.48 -3.20 8.85
C TYR A 117 -4.94 -4.33 7.94
N ALA A 118 -4.06 -5.28 7.63
CA ALA A 118 -4.42 -6.45 6.82
C ALA A 118 -5.46 -7.35 7.51
N MET A 119 -5.35 -7.54 8.83
CA MET A 119 -6.35 -8.26 9.62
C MET A 119 -7.71 -7.56 9.59
N LEU A 120 -7.71 -6.23 9.75
CA LEU A 120 -8.92 -5.42 9.67
C LEU A 120 -9.56 -5.52 8.28
N LEU A 121 -8.78 -5.39 7.21
CA LEU A 121 -9.26 -5.54 5.83
C LEU A 121 -9.90 -6.91 5.59
N ARG A 122 -9.27 -7.99 6.07
CA ARG A 122 -9.84 -9.34 5.99
C ARG A 122 -11.20 -9.39 6.69
N ALA A 123 -11.29 -8.90 7.92
CA ALA A 123 -12.54 -8.89 8.69
C ALA A 123 -13.65 -8.07 7.99
N LEU A 124 -13.30 -6.91 7.44
CA LEU A 124 -14.24 -6.04 6.71
C LEU A 124 -14.70 -6.62 5.38
N SER A 125 -13.87 -7.45 4.75
CA SER A 125 -14.16 -8.06 3.45
C SER A 125 -15.08 -9.29 3.53
N GLN A 126 -15.29 -9.84 4.74
CA GLN A 126 -16.16 -10.98 4.92
C GLN A 126 -17.62 -10.58 4.67
N PRO A 127 -18.42 -11.44 4.01
CA PRO A 127 -19.86 -11.21 3.88
C PRO A 127 -20.47 -11.00 5.28
N ARG A 128 -21.28 -9.96 5.46
CA ARG A 128 -21.95 -9.65 6.74
C ARG A 128 -22.80 -10.82 7.28
N ASP A 129 -23.14 -11.76 6.41
CA ASP A 129 -24.02 -12.89 6.68
C ASP A 129 -23.23 -14.19 6.92
N SER A 130 -21.89 -14.18 6.85
CA SER A 130 -21.10 -15.34 7.24
C SER A 130 -21.15 -15.49 8.76
N VAL A 131 -21.98 -16.42 9.23
CA VAL A 131 -21.95 -16.90 10.61
C VAL A 131 -20.51 -17.25 10.95
N TRP A 132 -19.92 -16.51 11.87
CA TRP A 132 -18.57 -16.72 12.38
C TRP A 132 -18.48 -18.15 12.97
N SER A 133 -18.12 -19.14 12.15
CA SER A 133 -17.70 -20.45 12.64
C SER A 133 -16.24 -20.31 13.02
N GLY A 134 -16.00 -19.86 14.26
CA GLY A 134 -14.68 -19.54 14.81
C GLY A 134 -13.79 -20.77 15.05
N GLU A 135 -13.74 -21.72 14.12
CA GLU A 135 -13.14 -23.03 14.38
C GLU A 135 -11.91 -23.35 13.54
N ASN A 136 -11.48 -22.53 12.57
CA ASN A 136 -10.33 -22.90 11.70
C ASN A 136 -9.30 -21.81 11.37
N ASP A 137 -9.39 -20.60 11.91
CA ASP A 137 -8.37 -19.56 11.72
C ASP A 137 -7.68 -19.21 13.07
N ILE A 138 -7.40 -20.22 13.90
CA ILE A 138 -6.37 -20.09 14.93
C ILE A 138 -5.05 -19.98 14.17
N PHE A 139 -4.61 -18.74 13.93
CA PHE A 139 -3.19 -18.48 13.71
C PHE A 139 -2.43 -19.26 14.80
N PRO A 140 -1.46 -20.11 14.46
CA PRO A 140 -0.56 -20.63 15.47
C PRO A 140 0.19 -19.45 16.07
N LEU A 141 -0.35 -18.90 17.17
CA LEU A 141 0.28 -17.91 18.04
C LEU A 141 1.56 -18.48 18.69
N ASP A 142 1.85 -19.76 18.45
CA ASP A 142 3.01 -20.49 18.91
C ASP A 142 4.31 -20.15 18.15
N SER A 143 4.26 -19.42 17.02
CA SER A 143 5.47 -18.97 16.33
C SER A 143 5.93 -17.55 16.71
N LEU A 144 5.18 -16.83 17.54
CA LEU A 144 5.50 -15.47 17.99
C LEU A 144 6.03 -15.39 19.43
N VAL A 145 6.26 -16.52 20.09
CA VAL A 145 6.90 -16.58 21.42
C VAL A 145 7.92 -17.70 21.49
N VAL A 146 9.08 -17.54 20.84
CA VAL A 146 10.34 -18.11 21.34
C VAL A 146 11.48 -17.14 20.99
N ASP A 147 11.74 -16.19 21.88
CA ASP A 147 13.09 -15.76 22.29
C ASP A 147 13.05 -14.60 23.29
N SER A 148 12.25 -14.76 24.34
CA SER A 148 12.49 -14.04 25.59
C SER A 148 11.94 -14.87 26.74
N ILE A 149 12.76 -15.82 27.21
CA ILE A 149 13.00 -16.21 28.61
C ILE A 149 13.90 -17.47 28.55
N ASN A 150 15.21 -17.26 28.51
CA ASN A 150 16.19 -17.74 29.50
C ASN A 150 17.62 -17.56 28.97
#